data_AF-A0A9X1VR52-F1
#
_entry.id   AF-A0A9X1VR52-F1
#
_cell.length_a   1.000
_cell.length_b   1.000
_cell.length_c   1.000
_cell.angle_alpha   90.00
_cell.angle_beta   90.00
_cell.angle_gamma   90.00
#
_symmetry.space_group_name_H-M   'P 1'
#
loop_
_entity.id
_entity.type
_entity.pdbx_description
1 polymer ?
#
loop_
_entity_poly.entity_id
_entity_poly.type
_entity_poly.pdbx_seq_one_letter_code
_entity_poly.pdbx_strand_id
1 'polypeptide(L)'
;MENLNNKKLMKAKLKVEELKEFYKHIVTYVLVNLFLTFIWKFSFKLFGNFIISNQFDNGNFTHIPIWLIWGVFLMLHAFKTFDFLNLFGRDWEERKIDKFMKE
;
A
#
# COMPACT_ATOMS: atom_id res chain seq x y z
N MET A 1 35.95 4.58 8.64
CA MET A 1 35.26 3.36 8.19
C MET A 1 33.96 3.10 8.95
N GLU A 2 33.90 3.34 10.26
CA GLU A 2 32.72 3.13 11.11
C GLU A 2 31.45 3.84 10.62
N ASN A 3 31.56 5.10 10.19
CA ASN A 3 30.44 5.87 9.63
C ASN A 3 29.82 5.29 8.34
N LEU A 4 30.60 4.57 7.52
CA LEU A 4 30.09 3.95 6.29
C LEU A 4 29.26 2.70 6.59
N ASN A 5 29.69 1.90 7.58
CA ASN A 5 28.94 0.73 8.02
C ASN A 5 27.63 1.14 8.70
N ASN A 6 27.65 2.17 9.56
CA ASN A 6 26.43 2.68 10.20
C ASN A 6 25.41 3.20 9.18
N LYS A 7 25.86 3.95 8.15
CA LYS A 7 24.97 4.39 7.06
C LYS A 7 24.34 3.22 6.29
N LYS A 8 25.11 2.17 5.99
CA LYS A 8 24.58 0.96 5.31
C LYS A 8 23.57 0.21 6.18
N LEU A 9 23.85 0.06 7.47
CA LEU A 9 22.93 -0.57 8.42
C LEU A 9 21.63 0.23 8.56
N MET A 10 21.71 1.57 8.59
CA MET A 10 20.53 2.42 8.69
C MET A 10 19.67 2.36 7.42
N LYS A 11 20.29 2.35 6.24
CA LYS A 11 19.60 2.08 4.97
C LYS A 11 18.81 0.77 4.99
N ALA A 12 19.46 -0.30 5.45
CA ALA A 12 18.81 -1.61 5.53
C ALA A 12 17.64 -1.60 6.52
N LYS A 13 17.77 -0.94 7.67
CA LYS A 13 16.68 -0.81 8.66
C LYS A 13 15.47 -0.06 8.09
N LEU A 14 15.69 1.06 7.41
CA LEU A 14 14.60 1.85 6.80
C LEU A 14 13.84 1.03 5.76
N LYS A 15 14.57 0.31 4.91
CA LYS A 15 13.97 -0.56 3.90
C LYS A 15 13.14 -1.68 4.52
N VAL A 16 13.61 -2.26 5.63
CA VAL A 16 12.86 -3.28 6.38
C VAL A 16 11.60 -2.70 7.01
N GLU A 17 11.66 -1.47 7.52
CA GLU A 17 10.51 -0.79 8.12
C GLU A 17 9.42 -0.48 7.08
N GLU A 18 9.80 0.05 5.92
CA GLU A 18 8.88 0.30 4.81
C GLU A 18 8.23 -0.99 4.28
N LEU A 19 9.02 -2.07 4.15
CA LEU A 19 8.49 -3.39 3.81
C LEU A 19 7.49 -3.86 4.86
N LYS A 20 7.79 -3.69 6.15
CA LYS A 20 6.89 -4.09 7.25
C LYS A 20 5.57 -3.33 7.20
N GLU A 21 5.59 -2.03 6.92
CA GLU A 21 4.37 -1.22 6.74
C GLU A 21 3.53 -1.69 5.54
N PHE A 22 4.19 -1.98 4.42
CA PHE A 22 3.55 -2.50 3.22
C PHE A 22 2.92 -3.90 3.46
N TYR A 23 3.62 -4.81 4.13
CA TYR A 23 3.07 -6.12 4.49
C TYR A 23 1.87 -6.01 5.43
N LYS A 24 1.88 -5.07 6.39
CA LYS A 24 0.69 -4.80 7.21
C LYS A 24 -0.52 -4.39 6.36
N HIS A 25 -0.31 -3.58 5.32
CA HIS A 25 -1.37 -3.17 4.40
C HIS A 25 -1.89 -4.35 3.57
N ILE A 26 -1.00 -5.21 3.05
CA ILE A 26 -1.40 -6.44 2.36
C ILE A 26 -2.21 -7.34 3.28
N VAL A 27 -1.72 -7.61 4.49
CA VAL A 27 -2.41 -8.49 5.45
C VAL A 27 -3.80 -7.93 5.77
N THR A 28 -3.90 -6.62 6.02
CA THR A 28 -5.19 -5.96 6.24
C THR A 28 -6.10 -6.10 5.04
N TYR A 29 -5.59 -5.88 3.82
CA TYR A 29 -6.35 -6.04 2.59
C TYR A 29 -6.88 -7.47 2.44
N VAL A 30 -6.04 -8.48 2.64
CA VAL A 30 -6.44 -9.89 2.53
C VAL A 30 -7.49 -10.25 3.59
N LEU A 31 -7.30 -9.83 4.85
CA LEU A 31 -8.25 -10.10 5.93
C LEU A 31 -9.62 -9.46 5.67
N VAL A 32 -9.64 -8.19 5.22
CA VAL A 32 -10.88 -7.48 4.88
C VAL A 32 -11.59 -8.13 3.69
N ASN A 33 -10.85 -8.53 2.65
CA ASN A 33 -11.43 -9.22 1.50
C ASN A 33 -11.96 -10.61 1.84
N LEU A 34 -11.25 -11.38 2.68
CA LEU A 34 -11.74 -12.66 3.19
C LEU A 34 -13.02 -12.47 3.99
N PHE A 35 -13.04 -11.50 4.90
CA PHE A 35 -14.24 -11.17 5.67
C PHE A 35 -15.42 -10.76 4.78
N LEU A 36 -15.17 -9.92 3.78
CA LEU A 36 -16.19 -9.52 2.78
C LEU A 36 -16.68 -10.71 1.95
N THR A 37 -15.82 -11.68 1.62
CA THR A 37 -16.20 -12.89 0.88
C THR A 37 -17.14 -13.79 1.70
N PHE A 38 -16.94 -13.86 3.02
CA PHE A 38 -17.86 -14.56 3.91
C PHE A 38 -19.22 -13.84 4.08
N ILE A 39 -19.27 -12.52 3.82
CA ILE A 39 -20.52 -11.75 3.85
C ILE A 39 -21.17 -11.78 2.47
N TRP A 40 -22.29 -12.50 2.36
CA TRP A 40 -22.95 -12.79 1.07
C TRP A 40 -23.29 -11.52 0.25
N LYS A 41 -23.94 -10.51 0.85
CA LYS A 41 -24.32 -9.25 0.17
C LYS A 41 -23.90 -8.04 0.98
N PHE A 42 -22.69 -7.54 0.72
CA PHE A 42 -22.24 -6.26 1.24
C PHE A 42 -22.24 -5.19 0.14
N SER A 43 -23.05 -4.16 0.33
CA SER A 43 -23.12 -2.98 -0.54
C SER A 43 -23.25 -1.73 0.31
N PHE A 44 -22.44 -0.72 0.03
CA PHE A 44 -22.47 0.56 0.73
C PHE A 44 -22.56 1.72 -0.26
N LYS A 45 -23.35 2.73 0.09
CA LYS A 45 -23.55 3.95 -0.71
C LYS A 45 -22.58 5.02 -0.25
N LEU A 46 -21.63 5.41 -1.09
CA LEU A 46 -20.56 6.34 -0.70
C LEU A 46 -20.98 7.81 -0.90
N PHE A 47 -21.36 8.20 -2.12
CA PHE A 47 -21.74 9.57 -2.47
C PHE A 47 -22.80 9.59 -3.57
N GLY A 48 -23.91 10.32 -3.37
CA GLY A 48 -24.95 10.46 -4.41
C GLY A 48 -25.48 9.10 -4.87
N ASN A 49 -25.41 8.78 -6.16
CA ASN A 49 -25.83 7.48 -6.70
C ASN A 49 -24.69 6.44 -6.78
N PHE A 50 -23.52 6.74 -6.21
CA PHE A 50 -22.37 5.85 -6.24
C PHE A 50 -22.50 4.76 -5.18
N ILE A 51 -22.74 3.53 -5.64
CA ILE A 51 -22.87 2.34 -4.80
C ILE A 51 -21.67 1.45 -5.04
N ILE A 52 -20.99 1.07 -3.96
CA ILE A 52 -19.84 0.17 -3.98
C ILE A 52 -20.31 -1.15 -3.41
N SER A 53 -19.99 -2.26 -4.08
CA SER A 53 -20.42 -3.59 -3.64
C SER A 53 -19.25 -4.56 -3.67
N ASN A 54 -19.38 -5.68 -2.94
CA ASN A 54 -18.41 -6.76 -3.00
C ASN A 54 -18.57 -7.64 -4.26
N GLN A 55 -19.70 -7.55 -4.96
CA GLN A 55 -20.00 -8.38 -6.13
C GLN A 55 -19.85 -7.59 -7.44
N PHE A 56 -19.53 -8.29 -8.52
CA PHE A 56 -19.64 -7.71 -9.85
C PHE A 56 -21.12 -7.56 -10.21
N ASP A 57 -21.48 -6.37 -10.71
CA ASP A 57 -22.79 -6.15 -11.30
C ASP A 57 -22.90 -6.90 -12.63
N ASN A 58 -24.06 -7.46 -12.93
CA ASN A 58 -24.27 -8.49 -13.96
C ASN A 58 -24.26 -7.95 -15.40
N GLY A 59 -23.60 -6.81 -15.67
CA GLY A 59 -23.46 -6.23 -17.01
C GLY A 59 -23.49 -4.70 -17.11
N ASN A 60 -23.88 -3.98 -16.06
CA ASN A 60 -24.13 -2.52 -16.16
C ASN A 60 -22.97 -1.62 -15.66
N PHE A 61 -21.86 -2.18 -15.16
CA PHE A 61 -20.71 -1.41 -14.60
C PHE A 61 -21.10 -0.34 -13.55
N THR A 62 -22.30 -0.41 -12.99
CA THR A 62 -22.85 0.60 -12.09
C THR A 62 -22.18 0.62 -10.72
N HIS A 63 -21.46 -0.45 -10.39
CA HIS A 63 -20.81 -0.66 -9.09
C HIS A 63 -19.34 -0.99 -9.31
N ILE A 64 -18.45 -0.18 -8.73
CA ILE A 64 -17.03 -0.53 -8.66
C ILE A 64 -16.83 -1.46 -7.47
N PRO A 65 -16.19 -2.62 -7.64
CA PRO A 65 -15.85 -3.48 -6.52
C PRO A 65 -14.92 -2.79 -5.53
N ILE A 66 -15.23 -2.88 -4.23
CA ILE A 66 -14.46 -2.24 -3.13
C ILE A 66 -12.96 -2.62 -3.23
N TRP A 67 -12.71 -3.89 -3.58
CA TRP A 67 -11.38 -4.46 -3.67
C TRP A 67 -10.55 -3.95 -4.85
N LEU A 68 -11.18 -3.43 -5.92
CA LEU A 68 -10.47 -2.79 -7.03
C LEU A 68 -9.91 -1.43 -6.62
N ILE A 69 -10.71 -0.61 -5.93
CA ILE A 69 -10.26 0.71 -5.47
C ILE A 69 -9.06 0.54 -4.52
N TRP A 70 -9.20 -0.33 -3.53
CA TRP A 70 -8.09 -0.62 -2.60
C TRP A 70 -6.91 -1.32 -3.27
N GLY A 71 -7.17 -2.15 -4.28
CA GLY A 71 -6.14 -2.79 -5.08
C GLY A 71 -5.26 -1.78 -5.83
N VAL A 72 -5.84 -0.69 -6.34
CA VAL A 72 -5.07 0.40 -6.99
C VAL A 72 -4.17 1.12 -5.97
N PHE A 73 -4.69 1.45 -4.78
CA PHE A 73 -3.87 2.04 -3.71
C PHE A 73 -2.73 1.11 -3.28
N LEU A 74 -3.01 -0.18 -3.17
CA LEU A 74 -2.02 -1.18 -2.79
C LEU A 74 -0.95 -1.36 -3.86
N MET A 75 -1.33 -1.34 -5.14
CA MET A 75 -0.40 -1.29 -6.28
C MET A 75 0.51 -0.06 -6.21
N LEU A 76 -0.05 1.14 -6.03
CA LEU A 76 0.74 2.37 -5.90
C LEU A 76 1.71 2.31 -4.70
N HIS A 77 1.27 1.76 -3.57
CA HIS A 77 2.14 1.54 -2.43
C HIS A 77 3.25 0.53 -2.76
N ALA A 78 2.93 -0.57 -3.45
CA ALA A 78 3.92 -1.56 -3.88
C ALA A 78 4.97 -0.93 -4.80
N PHE A 79 4.54 -0.14 -5.79
CA PHE A 79 5.46 0.58 -6.69
C PHE A 79 6.42 1.48 -5.91
N LYS A 80 5.93 2.16 -4.86
CA LYS A 80 6.75 2.99 -3.97
C LYS A 80 7.70 2.16 -3.10
N THR A 81 7.23 1.09 -2.47
CA THR A 81 8.03 0.27 -1.54
C THR A 81 9.12 -0.53 -2.25
N PHE A 82 8.85 -1.04 -3.46
CA PHE A 82 9.81 -1.82 -4.23
C PHE A 82 10.68 -0.98 -5.16
N ASP A 83 10.48 0.34 -5.18
CA ASP A 83 11.26 1.27 -6.01
C ASP A 83 11.25 0.87 -7.50
N PHE A 84 10.16 0.21 -7.93
CA PHE A 84 10.04 -0.43 -9.25
C PHE A 84 10.00 0.61 -10.38
N LEU A 85 9.55 1.82 -10.04
CA LEU A 85 9.75 3.02 -10.83
C LEU A 85 10.78 3.84 -10.08
N ASN A 86 12.03 3.83 -10.57
CA ASN A 86 13.18 4.60 -10.08
C ASN A 86 12.98 6.15 -10.14
N LEU A 87 11.73 6.64 -10.08
CA LEU A 87 11.30 8.04 -10.17
C LEU A 87 11.67 8.85 -8.91
N PHE A 88 11.85 8.20 -7.76
CA PHE A 88 12.28 8.83 -6.50
C PHE A 88 13.66 8.31 -6.02
N GLY A 89 14.43 7.73 -6.94
CA GLY A 89 15.69 7.06 -6.68
C GLY A 89 16.69 7.92 -5.89
N ARG A 90 17.38 7.26 -4.95
CA ARG A 90 18.57 7.70 -4.18
C ARG A 90 18.48 9.01 -3.37
N ASP A 91 17.98 10.10 -3.93
CA ASP A 91 17.84 11.40 -3.27
C ASP A 91 16.79 11.36 -2.15
N TRP A 92 15.72 10.57 -2.34
CA TRP A 92 14.76 10.35 -1.27
C TRP A 92 15.34 9.49 -0.15
N GLU A 93 16.03 8.41 -0.48
CA GLU A 93 16.72 7.57 0.51
C GLU A 93 17.75 8.38 1.31
N GLU A 94 18.57 9.20 0.64
CA GLU A 94 19.56 10.05 1.30
C GLU A 94 18.91 11.09 2.24
N ARG A 95 17.81 11.72 1.84
CA ARG A 95 17.06 12.64 2.71
C ARG A 95 16.47 11.93 3.93
N LYS A 96 15.98 10.70 3.78
CA LYS A 96 15.47 9.91 4.89
C LYS A 96 16.56 9.60 5.90
N ILE A 97 17.71 9.13 5.43
CA ILE A 97 18.86 8.82 6.30
C ILE A 97 19.37 10.07 7.00
N ASP A 98 19.47 11.20 6.29
CA ASP A 98 19.90 12.47 6.89
C ASP A 98 18.93 12.95 7.96
N LYS A 99 17.62 12.74 7.77
CA LYS A 99 16.60 13.05 8.77
C LYS A 99 16.76 12.20 10.03
N PHE A 100 16.96 10.88 9.88
CA PHE A 100 17.18 9.96 11.01
C PHE A 100 18.55 10.12 11.71
N MET A 101 19.54 10.74 11.05
CA MET A 101 20.81 11.09 11.71
C MET A 101 20.72 12.41 12.50
N LYS A 102 19.71 13.25 12.20
CA LYS A 102 19.49 14.57 12.82
C LYS A 102 18.44 14.53 13.92
N GLU A 103 17.53 13.55 13.90
CA GLU A 103 16.74 13.11 15.06
C GLU A 103 17.61 12.27 16.02
#